data_AF-A0A914A1J8-F1
#
_entry.id   AF-A0A914A1J8-F1
#
_cell.length_a   1.000
_cell.length_b   1.000
_cell.length_c   1.000
_cell.angle_alpha   90.00
_cell.angle_beta   90.00
_cell.angle_gamma   90.00
#
_symmetry.space_group_name_H-M   'P 1'
#
loop_
_entity.id
_entity.type
_entity.pdbx_description
1 polymer ?
#
loop_
_entity_poly.entity_id
_entity_poly.type
_entity_poly.pdbx_seq_one_letter_code
_entity_poly.pdbx_strand_id
1 'polypeptide(L)'
;MAAITTIVHILEVAVLLVAFGCCMTAAITVGLTSNQLQMCILSASVENVGDIHFTVTPSSDSRCQFCVVTEVIGLLLALVFIVYRIQVLCRRKCEIQVFGRFIVLIVFGLMLFFLFVVACLVTAGINTFCGNLLALEGGAWPETCAGFQEITWTTLATGTEVNGAHFYDYLKAAEAASWIAVLLWVTLVAISLVTCCMTRRQHKQQARASHTAAAAKPVVT
;
A
#
# COMPACT_ATOMS: atom_id res chain seq x y z
N MET A 1 3.99 -13.97 -30.07
CA MET A 1 3.97 -12.65 -29.41
C MET A 1 2.66 -12.37 -28.68
N ALA A 2 1.49 -12.59 -29.30
CA ALA A 2 0.19 -12.37 -28.63
C ALA A 2 0.01 -13.13 -27.31
N ALA A 3 0.47 -14.39 -27.22
CA ALA A 3 0.37 -15.18 -25.99
C ALA A 3 1.16 -14.58 -24.80
N ILE A 4 2.35 -14.03 -25.04
CA ILE A 4 3.20 -13.44 -23.99
C ILE A 4 2.55 -12.16 -23.45
N THR A 5 2.05 -11.30 -24.32
CA THR A 5 1.36 -10.06 -23.91
C THR A 5 0.10 -10.36 -23.11
N THR A 6 -0.67 -11.38 -23.49
CA THR A 6 -1.85 -11.83 -22.73
C THR A 6 -1.46 -12.35 -21.34
N ILE A 7 -0.41 -13.17 -21.23
CA ILE A 7 0.07 -13.68 -19.93
C ILE A 7 0.49 -12.52 -19.02
N VAL A 8 1.23 -11.54 -19.56
CA VAL A 8 1.63 -10.34 -18.79
C VAL A 8 0.41 -9.58 -18.27
N HIS A 9 -0.63 -9.40 -19.08
CA HIS A 9 -1.84 -8.70 -18.62
C HIS A 9 -2.63 -9.48 -17.58
N ILE A 10 -2.73 -10.82 -17.71
CA ILE A 10 -3.37 -11.66 -16.70
C ILE A 10 -2.61 -11.54 -15.37
N LEU A 11 -1.28 -11.59 -15.42
CA LEU A 11 -0.43 -11.42 -14.24
C LEU A 11 -0.59 -10.02 -13.62
N GLU A 12 -0.56 -8.95 -14.42
CA GLU A 12 -0.81 -7.58 -13.95
C GLU A 12 -2.16 -7.46 -13.23
N VAL A 13 -3.23 -8.03 -13.80
CA VAL A 13 -4.57 -8.01 -13.18
C VAL A 13 -4.61 -8.81 -11.88
N ALA A 14 -4.00 -9.99 -11.84
CA ALA A 14 -3.93 -10.80 -10.63
C ALA A 14 -3.21 -10.05 -9.50
N VAL A 15 -2.06 -9.43 -9.80
CA VAL A 15 -1.30 -8.64 -8.82
C VAL A 15 -2.10 -7.43 -8.34
N LEU A 16 -2.79 -6.72 -9.24
CA LEU A 16 -3.65 -5.59 -8.87
C LEU A 16 -4.83 -5.99 -7.97
N LEU A 17 -5.42 -7.18 -8.18
CA LEU A 17 -6.50 -7.69 -7.32
C LEU A 17 -6.01 -7.98 -5.91
N VAL A 18 -4.83 -8.58 -5.76
CA VAL A 18 -4.23 -8.80 -4.43
C VAL A 18 -3.88 -7.45 -3.80
N ALA A 19 -3.32 -6.51 -4.57
CA ALA A 19 -2.97 -5.18 -4.07
C ALA A 19 -4.21 -4.42 -3.57
N PHE A 20 -5.33 -4.51 -4.30
CA PHE A 20 -6.62 -3.97 -3.89
C PHE A 20 -7.07 -4.53 -2.54
N GLY A 21 -6.99 -5.86 -2.36
CA GLY A 21 -7.32 -6.51 -1.09
C GLY A 21 -6.44 -6.04 0.07
N CYS A 22 -5.12 -5.96 -0.15
CA CYS A 22 -4.18 -5.49 0.88
C CYS A 22 -4.43 -4.03 1.27
N CYS A 23 -4.64 -3.13 0.30
CA CYS A 23 -4.93 -1.72 0.59
C CYS A 23 -6.26 -1.57 1.34
N MET A 24 -7.26 -2.39 1.00
CA MET A 24 -8.55 -2.43 1.70
C MET A 24 -8.39 -2.88 3.15
N THR A 25 -7.67 -3.99 3.40
CA THR A 25 -7.41 -4.48 4.76
C THR A 25 -6.63 -3.47 5.58
N ALA A 26 -5.58 -2.86 5.03
CA ALA A 26 -4.80 -1.83 5.71
C ALA A 26 -5.66 -0.60 6.07
N ALA A 27 -6.43 -0.08 5.11
CA ALA A 27 -7.32 1.06 5.36
C ALA A 27 -8.38 0.77 6.44
N ILE A 28 -9.01 -0.40 6.39
CA ILE A 28 -10.05 -0.80 7.35
C ILE A 28 -9.47 -0.98 8.74
N THR A 29 -8.35 -1.69 8.88
CA THR A 29 -7.74 -1.97 10.20
C THR A 29 -7.24 -0.68 10.87
N VAL A 30 -6.64 0.25 10.11
CA VAL A 30 -6.26 1.57 10.62
C VAL A 30 -7.50 2.43 10.92
N GLY A 31 -8.54 2.37 10.09
CA GLY A 31 -9.79 3.12 10.30
C GLY A 31 -10.56 2.63 11.53
N LEU A 32 -10.67 1.31 11.72
CA LEU A 32 -11.35 0.70 12.86
C LEU A 32 -10.64 1.03 14.16
N THR A 33 -9.30 0.91 14.20
CA THR A 33 -8.52 1.27 15.39
C THR A 33 -8.69 2.75 15.75
N SER A 34 -8.62 3.65 14.76
CA SER A 34 -8.87 5.08 14.97
C SER A 34 -10.29 5.37 15.48
N ASN A 35 -11.29 4.66 14.97
CA ASN A 35 -12.69 4.87 15.37
C ASN A 35 -12.99 4.30 16.75
N GLN A 36 -12.49 3.11 17.07
CA GLN A 36 -12.68 2.47 18.37
C GLN A 36 -12.04 3.26 19.51
N LEU A 37 -10.87 3.85 19.27
CA LEU A 37 -10.13 4.59 20.27
C LEU A 37 -10.39 6.10 20.22
N GLN A 38 -11.22 6.55 19.27
CA GLN A 38 -11.54 7.98 19.00
C GLN A 38 -10.29 8.88 18.83
N MET A 39 -9.13 8.29 18.55
CA MET A 39 -7.85 8.96 18.51
C MET A 39 -6.85 8.23 17.59
N CYS A 40 -5.88 8.97 17.05
CA CYS A 40 -4.78 8.40 16.27
C CYS A 40 -3.72 7.79 17.20
N ILE A 41 -3.61 6.45 17.17
CA ILE A 41 -2.66 5.69 18.01
C ILE A 41 -1.27 5.56 17.39
N LEU A 42 -1.12 5.77 16.08
CA LEU A 42 0.18 5.68 15.42
C LEU A 42 1.16 6.70 16.03
N SER A 43 2.17 6.22 16.78
CA SER A 43 3.10 7.06 17.56
C SER A 43 2.46 7.84 18.72
N ALA A 44 1.37 7.35 19.31
CA ALA A 44 0.83 7.96 20.52
C ALA A 44 1.84 7.83 21.68
N SER A 45 1.95 8.89 22.47
CA SER A 45 2.76 8.86 23.70
C SER A 45 1.92 8.26 24.81
N VAL A 46 2.55 7.44 25.66
CA VAL A 46 1.89 6.92 26.86
C VAL A 46 2.68 7.38 28.05
N GLU A 47 2.02 8.10 28.96
CA GLU A 47 2.60 8.58 30.20
C GLU A 47 1.92 7.88 31.37
N ASN A 48 2.71 7.57 32.40
CA ASN A 48 2.18 6.97 33.61
C ASN A 48 1.63 8.06 34.55
N VAL A 49 0.38 7.91 35.00
CA VAL A 49 -0.28 8.80 35.95
C VAL A 49 -0.62 8.00 37.21
N GLY A 50 0.40 7.45 37.87
CA GLY A 50 0.29 6.76 39.15
C GLY A 50 0.57 5.25 39.08
N ASP A 51 0.00 4.46 40.00
CA ASP A 51 0.31 3.03 40.09
C ASP A 51 -0.58 2.16 39.18
N ILE A 52 -1.76 2.65 38.78
CA ILE A 52 -2.79 1.91 38.03
C ILE A 52 -3.45 2.70 36.89
N HIS A 53 -2.99 3.91 36.61
CA HIS A 53 -3.57 4.77 35.57
C HIS A 53 -2.49 5.25 34.61
N PHE A 54 -2.82 5.27 33.32
CA PHE A 54 -1.96 5.82 32.27
C PHE A 54 -2.74 6.76 31.39
N THR A 55 -2.06 7.76 30.84
CA THR A 55 -2.62 8.69 29.87
C THR A 55 -2.02 8.42 28.51
N VAL A 56 -2.88 8.33 27.51
CA VAL A 56 -2.44 8.23 26.11
C VAL A 56 -2.60 9.61 25.49
N THR A 57 -1.50 10.22 25.08
CA THR A 57 -1.52 11.46 24.31
C THR A 57 -1.59 11.11 22.83
N PRO A 58 -2.65 11.52 22.11
CA PRO A 58 -2.77 11.24 20.68
C PRO A 58 -1.60 11.84 19.91
N SER A 59 -1.19 11.17 18.83
CA SER A 59 -0.25 11.76 17.89
C SER A 59 -0.96 12.73 16.95
N SER A 60 -0.20 13.45 16.13
CA SER A 60 -0.76 14.38 15.14
C SER A 60 -1.72 13.66 14.19
N ASP A 61 -2.98 14.11 14.14
CA ASP A 61 -4.04 13.54 13.29
C ASP A 61 -3.64 13.46 11.80
N SER A 62 -2.80 14.39 11.34
CA SER A 62 -2.24 14.41 9.99
C SER A 62 -1.51 13.12 9.59
N ARG A 63 -0.89 12.40 10.52
CA ARG A 63 -0.18 11.14 10.25
C ARG A 63 -1.15 9.99 9.96
N CYS A 64 -2.19 9.83 10.77
CA CYS A 64 -3.21 8.81 10.52
C CYS A 64 -3.99 9.09 9.25
N GLN A 65 -4.39 10.35 9.05
CA GLN A 65 -5.08 10.77 7.82
C GLN A 65 -4.23 10.49 6.59
N PHE A 66 -2.92 10.79 6.63
CA PHE A 66 -2.01 10.48 5.53
C PHE A 66 -1.97 8.99 5.20
N CYS A 67 -1.86 8.11 6.21
CA CYS A 67 -1.84 6.66 6.00
C CYS A 67 -3.16 6.15 5.39
N VAL A 68 -4.30 6.52 5.98
CA VAL A 68 -5.62 6.08 5.50
C VAL A 68 -5.90 6.59 4.10
N VAL A 69 -5.68 7.88 3.84
CA VAL A 69 -5.92 8.49 2.52
C VAL A 69 -5.03 7.86 1.46
N THR A 70 -3.76 7.58 1.78
CA THR A 70 -2.84 6.94 0.85
C THR A 70 -3.31 5.52 0.50
N GLU A 71 -3.67 4.70 1.47
CA GLU A 71 -4.19 3.34 1.22
C GLU A 71 -5.49 3.38 0.37
N VAL A 72 -6.38 4.35 0.63
CA VAL A 72 -7.60 4.56 -0.18
C VAL A 72 -7.26 4.99 -1.61
N ILE A 73 -6.30 5.88 -1.81
CA ILE A 73 -5.83 6.25 -3.16
C ILE A 73 -5.25 5.03 -3.87
N GLY A 74 -4.45 4.21 -3.18
CA GLY A 74 -3.91 2.96 -3.70
C GLY A 74 -5.00 2.00 -4.16
N LEU A 75 -6.05 1.85 -3.34
CA LEU A 75 -7.23 1.04 -3.65
C LEU A 75 -7.96 1.53 -4.90
N LEU A 76 -8.22 2.84 -5.01
CA LEU A 76 -8.89 3.43 -6.17
C LEU A 76 -8.06 3.29 -7.45
N LEU A 77 -6.75 3.52 -7.35
CA LEU A 77 -5.83 3.33 -8.47
C LEU A 77 -5.84 1.87 -8.93
N ALA A 78 -5.73 0.91 -8.00
CA ALA A 78 -5.79 -0.51 -8.33
C ALA A 78 -7.07 -0.85 -9.09
N LEU A 79 -8.22 -0.36 -8.63
CA LEU A 79 -9.52 -0.58 -9.27
C LEU A 79 -9.59 0.01 -10.69
N VAL A 80 -9.14 1.25 -10.87
CA VAL A 80 -9.10 1.91 -12.20
C VAL A 80 -8.24 1.10 -13.17
N PHE A 81 -7.07 0.63 -12.73
CA PHE A 81 -6.19 -0.17 -13.56
C PHE A 81 -6.75 -1.56 -13.86
N ILE A 82 -7.43 -2.21 -12.92
CA ILE A 82 -8.13 -3.50 -13.16
C ILE A 82 -9.17 -3.32 -14.27
N VAL A 83 -10.06 -2.34 -14.12
CA VAL A 83 -11.12 -2.06 -15.11
C VAL A 83 -10.50 -1.76 -16.47
N TYR A 84 -9.48 -0.92 -16.50
CA TYR A 84 -8.75 -0.59 -17.73
C TYR A 84 -8.18 -1.82 -18.42
N ARG A 85 -7.47 -2.70 -17.69
CA ARG A 85 -6.87 -3.91 -18.25
C ARG A 85 -7.90 -4.91 -18.76
N ILE A 86 -9.01 -5.08 -18.02
CA ILE A 86 -10.13 -5.92 -18.47
C ILE A 86 -10.71 -5.37 -19.77
N GLN A 87 -10.92 -4.05 -19.88
CA GLN A 87 -11.40 -3.44 -21.12
C GLN A 87 -10.46 -3.68 -22.30
N VAL A 88 -9.15 -3.59 -22.10
CA VAL A 88 -8.14 -3.89 -23.14
C VAL A 88 -8.22 -5.37 -23.56
N LEU A 89 -8.33 -6.30 -22.60
CA LEU A 89 -8.49 -7.73 -22.88
C LEU A 89 -9.77 -8.02 -23.66
N CYS A 90 -10.90 -7.46 -23.24
CA CYS A 90 -12.20 -7.68 -23.84
C CYS A 90 -12.30 -7.06 -25.24
N ARG A 91 -11.75 -5.86 -25.45
CA ARG A 91 -11.90 -5.14 -26.72
C ARG A 91 -10.78 -5.43 -27.74
N ARG A 92 -9.68 -6.10 -27.36
CA ARG A 92 -8.52 -6.48 -28.20
C ARG A 92 -7.94 -5.37 -29.11
N LYS A 93 -8.29 -4.09 -28.90
CA LYS A 93 -8.06 -3.02 -29.89
C LYS A 93 -7.37 -1.75 -29.35
N CYS A 94 -7.11 -1.66 -28.05
CA CYS A 94 -6.47 -0.47 -27.46
C CYS A 94 -5.20 -0.88 -26.70
N GLU A 95 -4.16 -1.29 -27.41
CA GLU A 95 -2.85 -1.48 -26.79
C GLU A 95 -2.26 -0.10 -26.47
N ILE A 96 -1.86 0.13 -25.23
CA ILE A 96 -1.25 1.40 -24.82
C ILE A 96 0.03 1.62 -25.63
N GLN A 97 0.05 2.68 -26.42
CA GLN A 97 1.24 3.16 -27.12
C GLN A 97 2.38 3.40 -26.12
N VAL A 98 3.64 3.31 -26.56
CA VAL A 98 4.85 3.42 -25.70
C VAL A 98 4.78 4.55 -24.67
N PHE A 99 4.17 5.68 -25.02
CA PHE A 99 3.98 6.84 -24.15
C PHE A 99 3.07 6.56 -22.95
N GLY A 100 1.91 5.91 -23.15
CA GLY A 100 1.03 5.61 -22.03
C GLY A 100 1.64 4.60 -21.05
N ARG A 101 2.48 3.67 -21.52
CA ARG A 101 3.15 2.69 -20.65
C ARG A 101 4.22 3.35 -19.77
N PHE A 102 4.82 4.43 -20.24
CA PHE A 102 5.72 5.26 -19.44
C PHE A 102 4.97 6.04 -18.36
N ILE A 103 3.77 6.56 -18.64
CA ILE A 103 2.93 7.23 -17.64
C ILE A 103 2.53 6.23 -16.54
N VAL A 104 2.08 5.03 -16.91
CA VAL A 104 1.71 3.98 -15.93
C VAL A 104 2.88 3.67 -14.99
N LEU A 105 4.09 3.61 -15.55
CA LEU A 105 5.30 3.38 -14.76
C LEU A 105 5.57 4.48 -13.74
N ILE A 106 5.40 5.75 -14.13
CA ILE A 106 5.54 6.89 -13.21
C ILE A 106 4.47 6.81 -12.11
N VAL A 107 3.22 6.55 -12.46
CA VAL A 107 2.12 6.43 -11.50
C VAL A 107 2.37 5.31 -10.49
N PHE A 108 2.81 4.14 -10.97
CA PHE A 108 3.16 3.02 -10.10
C PHE A 108 4.36 3.32 -9.21
N GLY A 109 5.38 4.02 -9.73
CA GLY A 109 6.55 4.42 -8.95
C GLY A 109 6.20 5.43 -7.85
N LEU A 110 5.37 6.43 -8.15
CA LEU A 110 4.89 7.40 -7.16
C LEU A 110 4.06 6.71 -6.07
N MET A 111 3.14 5.84 -6.45
CA MET A 111 2.31 5.13 -5.48
C MET A 111 3.14 4.20 -4.59
N LEU A 112 4.11 3.49 -5.17
CA LEU A 112 5.06 2.66 -4.42
C LEU A 112 5.80 3.49 -3.37
N PHE A 113 6.29 4.67 -3.74
CA PHE A 113 6.97 5.56 -2.79
C PHE A 113 6.06 5.95 -1.62
N PHE A 114 4.81 6.34 -1.89
CA PHE A 114 3.88 6.69 -0.82
C PHE A 114 3.53 5.50 0.07
N LEU A 115 3.27 4.31 -0.50
CA LEU A 115 2.99 3.10 0.30
C LEU A 115 4.19 2.67 1.15
N PHE A 116 5.41 2.84 0.64
CA PHE A 116 6.62 2.57 1.40
C PHE A 116 6.72 3.50 2.61
N VAL A 117 6.45 4.80 2.43
CA VAL A 117 6.40 5.76 3.54
C VAL A 117 5.32 5.36 4.55
N VAL A 118 4.12 4.97 4.10
CA VAL A 118 3.05 4.49 4.98
C VAL A 118 3.48 3.25 5.76
N ALA A 119 4.06 2.24 5.11
CA ALA A 119 4.54 1.04 5.80
C ALA A 119 5.58 1.36 6.88
N CYS A 120 6.53 2.26 6.58
CA CYS A 120 7.50 2.74 7.57
C CYS A 120 6.84 3.49 8.73
N LEU A 121 5.85 4.35 8.46
CA LEU A 121 5.13 5.10 9.48
C LEU A 121 4.29 4.18 10.38
N VAL A 122 3.65 3.17 9.81
CA VAL A 122 2.87 2.16 10.56
C VAL A 122 3.81 1.35 11.45
N THR A 123 4.89 0.79 10.91
CA THR A 123 5.87 0.01 11.68
C THR A 123 6.51 0.85 12.81
N ALA A 124 6.99 2.05 12.50
CA ALA A 124 7.59 2.93 13.52
C ALA A 124 6.55 3.37 14.56
N GLY A 125 5.31 3.63 14.14
CA GLY A 125 4.21 4.00 15.02
C GLY A 125 3.84 2.91 16.00
N ILE A 126 3.76 1.66 15.53
CA ILE A 126 3.49 0.48 16.38
C ILE A 126 4.64 0.24 17.35
N ASN A 127 5.89 0.28 16.87
CA ASN A 127 7.06 0.04 17.73
C ASN A 127 7.18 1.10 18.82
N THR A 128 6.93 2.38 18.48
CA THR A 128 6.94 3.48 19.46
C THR A 128 5.82 3.30 20.47
N PHE A 129 4.60 3.00 20.00
CA PHE A 129 3.45 2.83 20.88
C PHE A 129 3.62 1.63 21.83
N CYS A 130 3.99 0.47 21.32
CA CYS A 130 4.27 -0.71 22.15
C CYS A 130 5.47 -0.48 23.07
N GLY A 131 6.51 0.23 22.61
CA GLY A 131 7.65 0.59 23.47
C GLY A 131 7.23 1.46 24.64
N ASN A 132 6.36 2.45 24.40
CA ASN A 132 5.80 3.30 25.46
C ASN A 132 4.91 2.51 26.42
N LEU A 133 4.09 1.57 25.91
CA LEU A 133 3.27 0.68 26.74
C LEU A 133 4.13 -0.22 27.65
N LEU A 134 5.20 -0.79 27.10
CA LEU A 134 6.12 -1.65 27.85
C LEU A 134 7.02 -0.87 28.82
N ALA A 135 7.15 0.45 28.63
CA ALA A 135 7.89 1.32 29.54
C ALA A 135 7.07 1.75 30.76
N LEU A 136 5.80 1.35 30.87
CA LEU A 136 5.03 1.58 32.09
C LEU A 136 5.59 0.76 33.25
N GLU A 137 6.00 1.48 34.29
CA GLU A 137 6.43 0.89 35.55
C GLU A 137 5.21 0.51 36.41
N GLY A 138 5.22 -0.70 36.97
CA GLY A 138 4.17 -1.20 37.89
C GLY A 138 3.91 -2.69 37.70
N GLY A 139 3.86 -3.46 38.80
CA GLY A 139 3.70 -4.93 38.78
C GLY A 139 2.32 -5.44 38.31
N ALA A 140 1.42 -4.53 37.91
CA ALA A 140 0.08 -4.85 37.42
C ALA A 140 -0.02 -4.83 35.87
N TRP A 141 1.04 -4.40 35.17
CA TRP A 141 1.02 -4.27 33.71
C TRP A 141 1.52 -5.53 33.00
N PRO A 142 0.97 -5.88 31.82
CA PRO A 142 1.44 -7.00 31.03
C PRO A 142 2.87 -6.80 30.50
N GLU A 143 3.67 -7.87 30.48
CA GLU A 143 5.04 -7.87 29.93
C GLU A 143 5.08 -7.82 28.38
N THR A 144 3.92 -7.90 27.73
CA THR A 144 3.82 -7.92 26.26
C THR A 144 2.79 -6.90 25.79
N CYS A 145 3.05 -6.28 24.64
CA CYS A 145 2.13 -5.31 24.04
C CYS A 145 0.76 -5.94 23.69
N ALA A 146 0.73 -7.23 23.35
CA ALA A 146 -0.50 -7.97 23.12
C ALA A 146 -1.34 -8.12 24.41
N GLY A 147 -0.68 -8.29 25.57
CA GLY A 147 -1.38 -8.38 26.85
C GLY A 147 -2.17 -7.12 27.21
N PHE A 148 -1.79 -5.96 26.68
CA PHE A 148 -2.57 -4.72 26.85
C PHE A 148 -3.93 -4.77 26.12
N GLN A 149 -4.20 -5.75 25.25
CA GLN A 149 -5.52 -5.93 24.63
C GLN A 149 -6.53 -6.60 25.58
N GLU A 150 -6.05 -7.28 26.63
CA GLU A 150 -6.88 -8.04 27.57
C GLU A 150 -7.35 -7.19 28.77
N ILE A 151 -6.72 -6.01 28.97
CA ILE A 151 -7.11 -5.07 30.01
C ILE A 151 -8.20 -4.11 29.49
N THR A 152 -9.08 -3.65 30.37
CA THR A 152 -10.10 -2.65 30.01
C THR A 152 -9.48 -1.25 29.98
N TRP A 153 -9.55 -0.58 28.83
CA TRP A 153 -9.06 0.78 28.66
C TRP A 153 -10.16 1.73 29.13
N THR A 154 -9.85 2.62 30.06
CA THR A 154 -10.77 3.67 30.49
C THR A 154 -10.15 5.03 30.22
N THR A 155 -10.92 5.92 29.60
CA THR A 155 -10.45 7.29 29.38
C THR A 155 -10.63 8.10 30.65
N LEU A 156 -9.53 8.62 31.20
CA LEU A 156 -9.58 9.47 32.40
C LEU A 156 -10.39 10.77 32.16
N ALA A 157 -10.44 11.25 30.92
CA ALA A 157 -11.12 12.49 30.55
C ALA A 157 -12.66 12.37 30.48
N THR A 158 -13.20 11.19 30.20
CA THR A 158 -14.64 10.97 29.96
C THR A 158 -15.26 9.87 30.81
N GLY A 159 -14.44 9.08 31.53
CA GLY A 159 -14.92 7.95 32.34
C GLY A 159 -15.55 6.82 31.52
N THR A 160 -15.44 6.87 30.20
CA THR A 160 -16.00 5.91 29.27
C THR A 160 -14.99 4.81 28.98
N GLU A 161 -15.47 3.57 29.01
CA GLU A 161 -14.72 2.41 28.53
C GLU A 161 -14.42 2.59 27.04
N VAL A 162 -13.14 2.53 26.70
CA VAL A 162 -12.67 2.50 25.32
C VAL A 162 -12.40 1.07 24.96
N ASN A 163 -12.90 0.67 23.79
CA ASN A 163 -12.71 -0.70 23.33
C ASN A 163 -11.30 -0.85 22.75
N GLY A 164 -10.34 -1.16 23.61
CA GLY A 164 -8.98 -1.55 23.23
C GLY A 164 -8.88 -3.01 22.74
N ALA A 165 -9.97 -3.78 22.72
CA ALA A 165 -9.88 -5.17 22.30
C ALA A 165 -9.38 -5.28 20.85
N HIS A 166 -8.48 -6.24 20.61
CA HIS A 166 -7.89 -6.50 19.28
C HIS A 166 -7.07 -5.35 18.67
N PHE A 167 -6.72 -4.29 19.42
CA PHE A 167 -5.96 -3.17 18.86
C PHE A 167 -4.62 -3.62 18.25
N TYR A 168 -3.86 -4.46 18.96
CA TYR A 168 -2.56 -4.94 18.50
C TYR A 168 -2.70 -5.89 17.30
N ASP A 169 -3.69 -6.77 17.30
CA ASP A 169 -3.99 -7.64 16.15
C ASP A 169 -4.29 -6.83 14.89
N TYR A 170 -5.15 -5.81 15.00
CA TYR A 170 -5.47 -4.93 13.88
C TYR A 170 -4.27 -4.12 13.41
N LEU A 171 -3.46 -3.59 14.33
CA LEU A 171 -2.24 -2.86 13.98
C LEU A 171 -1.19 -3.75 13.31
N LYS A 172 -0.97 -4.97 13.82
CA LYS A 172 -0.06 -5.95 13.19
C LYS A 172 -0.58 -6.42 11.83
N ALA A 173 -1.90 -6.60 11.69
CA ALA A 173 -2.51 -6.90 10.40
C ALA A 173 -2.35 -5.73 9.42
N ALA A 174 -2.51 -4.48 9.87
CA ALA A 174 -2.28 -3.29 9.07
C ALA A 174 -0.83 -3.21 8.58
N GLU A 175 0.14 -3.41 9.49
CA GLU A 175 1.57 -3.44 9.17
C GLU A 175 1.87 -4.49 8.11
N ALA A 176 1.43 -5.73 8.32
CA ALA A 176 1.65 -6.81 7.37
C ALA A 176 0.99 -6.51 6.01
N ALA A 177 -0.24 -6.01 6.01
CA ALA A 177 -0.96 -5.66 4.79
C ALA A 177 -0.27 -4.53 4.00
N SER A 178 0.22 -3.48 4.68
CA SER A 178 0.97 -2.39 4.03
C SER A 178 2.29 -2.87 3.44
N TRP A 179 3.04 -3.74 4.13
CA TRP A 179 4.27 -4.33 3.56
C TRP A 179 4.01 -5.25 2.37
N ILE A 180 2.95 -6.07 2.43
CA ILE A 180 2.53 -6.90 1.30
C ILE A 180 2.12 -6.00 0.12
N ALA A 181 1.37 -4.92 0.38
CA ALA A 181 1.03 -3.94 -0.65
C ALA A 181 2.29 -3.36 -1.30
N VAL A 182 3.29 -2.92 -0.52
CA VAL A 182 4.58 -2.42 -1.06
C VAL A 182 5.21 -3.45 -2.01
N LEU A 183 5.30 -4.72 -1.61
CA LEU A 183 5.87 -5.77 -2.46
C LEU A 183 5.08 -5.95 -3.76
N LEU A 184 3.75 -5.91 -3.69
CA LEU A 184 2.90 -6.01 -4.88
C LEU A 184 3.12 -4.82 -5.82
N TRP A 185 3.21 -3.59 -5.30
CA TRP A 185 3.51 -2.42 -6.10
C TRP A 185 4.94 -2.45 -6.69
N VAL A 186 5.93 -3.00 -5.99
CA VAL A 186 7.27 -3.29 -6.55
C VAL A 186 7.14 -4.23 -7.75
N THR A 187 6.37 -5.32 -7.63
CA THR A 187 6.19 -6.25 -8.76
C THR A 187 5.48 -5.59 -9.94
N LEU A 188 4.51 -4.70 -9.73
CA LEU A 188 3.85 -3.94 -10.78
C LEU A 188 4.81 -2.98 -11.50
N VAL A 189 5.68 -2.31 -10.76
CA VAL A 189 6.75 -1.48 -11.34
C VAL A 189 7.70 -2.33 -12.16
N ALA A 190 8.13 -3.49 -11.65
CA ALA A 190 9.01 -4.40 -12.37
C ALA A 190 8.40 -4.91 -13.67
N ILE A 191 7.13 -5.36 -13.64
CA ILE A 191 6.40 -5.80 -14.84
C ILE A 191 6.27 -4.65 -15.85
N SER A 192 5.96 -3.44 -15.38
CA SER A 192 5.85 -2.24 -16.21
C SER A 192 7.19 -1.84 -16.84
N LEU A 193 8.29 -1.92 -16.09
CA LEU A 193 9.66 -1.67 -16.56
C LEU A 193 10.03 -2.65 -17.65
N VAL A 194 9.88 -3.95 -17.38
CA VAL A 194 10.21 -5.02 -18.33
C VAL A 194 9.41 -4.83 -19.60
N THR A 195 8.10 -4.59 -19.49
CA THR A 195 7.28 -4.44 -20.70
C THR A 195 7.61 -3.17 -21.46
N CYS A 196 7.85 -2.04 -20.80
CA CYS A 196 8.31 -0.81 -21.45
C CYS A 196 9.62 -1.02 -22.20
N CYS A 197 10.59 -1.71 -21.59
CA CYS A 197 11.87 -2.07 -22.21
C CYS A 197 11.68 -2.97 -23.43
N MET A 198 10.82 -3.99 -23.34
CA MET A 198 10.53 -4.88 -24.46
C MET A 198 9.87 -4.14 -25.62
N THR A 199 8.84 -3.33 -25.36
CA THR A 199 8.16 -2.54 -26.40
C THR A 199 9.11 -1.54 -27.05
N ARG A 200 9.97 -0.87 -26.28
CA ARG A 200 11.00 0.04 -26.83
C ARG A 200 11.99 -0.68 -27.75
N ARG A 201 12.43 -1.88 -27.38
CA ARG A 201 13.32 -2.71 -28.22
C ARG A 201 12.64 -3.10 -29.52
N GLN A 202 11.38 -3.51 -29.48
CA GLN A 202 10.60 -3.87 -30.66
C GLN A 202 10.41 -2.68 -31.61
N HIS A 203 10.06 -1.50 -31.09
CA HIS A 203 9.95 -0.29 -31.90
C HIS A 203 11.27 0.08 -32.59
N LYS A 204 12.41 -0.05 -31.90
CA LYS A 204 13.73 0.17 -32.50
C LYS A 204 14.05 -0.85 -33.61
N GLN A 205 13.67 -2.11 -33.42
CA GLN A 205 13.88 -3.15 -34.44
C GLN A 205 13.00 -2.92 -35.68
N GLN A 206 11.72 -2.56 -35.50
CA GLN A 206 10.84 -2.20 -36.61
C GLN A 206 11.32 -0.97 -37.38
N ALA A 207 11.79 0.08 -36.68
CA ALA A 207 12.36 1.25 -37.33
C ALA A 207 13.63 0.94 -38.14
N ARG A 208 14.49 0.05 -37.63
CA ARG A 208 15.68 -0.41 -38.39
C ARG A 208 15.28 -1.23 -39.62
N ALA A 209 14.32 -2.15 -39.47
CA ALA A 209 13.84 -2.99 -40.56
C ALA A 209 13.18 -2.19 -41.69
N SER A 210 12.41 -1.14 -41.35
CA SER A 210 11.80 -0.26 -42.35
C SER A 210 12.84 0.59 -43.10
N HIS A 211 13.88 1.07 -42.42
CA HIS A 211 14.99 1.76 -43.08
C HIS A 211 15.77 0.86 -44.04
N THR A 212 16.05 -0.40 -43.66
CA THR A 212 16.70 -1.36 -44.57
C THR A 212 15.82 -1.74 -45.76
N ALA A 213 14.50 -1.85 -45.57
CA ALA A 213 13.57 -2.14 -46.65
C ALA A 213 13.43 -0.95 -47.63
N ALA A 214 13.47 0.29 -47.14
CA ALA A 214 13.44 1.48 -47.97
C ALA A 214 14.73 1.66 -48.80
N ALA A 215 15.90 1.30 -48.24
CA ALA A 215 17.18 1.33 -48.95
C ALA A 215 17.33 0.24 -50.02
N ALA A 216 16.56 -0.85 -49.93
CA ALA A 216 16.61 -1.98 -50.87
C ALA A 216 15.63 -1.85 -52.06
N LYS A 217 14.89 -0.74 -52.20
CA LYS A 217 14.02 -0.54 -53.37
C LYS A 217 14.89 -0.38 -54.63
N PRO A 218 14.77 -1.28 -55.64
CA PRO A 218 15.54 -1.14 -56.87
C PRO A 218 15.11 0.12 -57.62
N VAL A 219 16.10 0.88 -58.09
CA VAL A 219 15.88 1.92 -59.09
C VAL A 219 15.41 1.21 -60.36
N VAL A 220 14.13 1.34 -60.66
CA VAL A 220 13.58 0.88 -61.94
C VAL A 220 14.08 1.87 -62.99
N THR A 221 15.19 1.52 -63.66
CA THR A 221 15.68 2.15 -64.89
C THR A 221 14.99 1.55 -66.10
#